data_AF-A0A7W8CFR8-F1
#
_entry.id   AF-A0A7W8CFR8-F1
#
_cell.length_a   1.000
_cell.length_b   1.000
_cell.length_c   1.000
_cell.angle_alpha   90.00
_cell.angle_beta   90.00
_cell.angle_gamma   90.00
#
_symmetry.space_group_name_H-M   'P 1'
#
loop_
_entity.id
_entity.type
_entity.pdbx_description
1 polymer ?
#
loop_
_entity_poly.entity_id
_entity_poly.type
_entity_poly.pdbx_seq_one_letter_code
_entity_poly.pdbx_strand_id
1 'polypeptide(L)'
;MSKGFVVTPGGRRAAEVVHEVGPGAAVHVAEGRMRHVTMAGELLRDVGPVPLHEAGVPLMPANVVHPPGQSPDFGTGWITFANFQSPTPLRSFLTTWVVPGAPQTRNGQLVYLFNGLQNSSMILQPVLQWGDNGLFGGDHWCVASWFADGQDGAASYTSPVTVNVGDTLVGRMTRVGDIGGQLGTQRLGALWTCEFVGIADSKLSIFTTDELLDCVQTLECYSISRASDYPSSTDTRMRAIAITDEDGTAPALGWSAVDKVTDCGQHTVIINDSPKKGEVQLWYRDDILPGAAVAQGRWKTILLGHQLIAMPDGHVLDWVPADGSWRLWKYDATSVHDVLPGAPIAKGQWHTIRSGHQLIPMPDGHVLDWVPGSGSWRLWRYDAASVHDVLPGDPIASGDWHTIRAGHQLVPMADGHVLDWVPGPVGSWRLWRYDGTSVHDVLPGDPIASGGWHTIVSGHDLIRMPDGRVLDWAPADGSWRLWNYDATSVHDVLPGAPVDIGNWFSIQAPQQLIVMHDGHVLDWNELTGDWRLWRYQA
;
A
#
# COMPACT_ATOMS: atom_id res chain seq x y z
N MET A 1 -13.89 21.34 21.86
CA MET A 1 -12.49 21.70 22.16
C MET A 1 -12.34 23.19 21.87
N SER A 2 -11.65 23.96 22.72
CA SER A 2 -11.51 25.41 22.53
C SER A 2 -10.72 25.71 21.25
N LYS A 3 -11.26 26.59 20.39
CA LYS A 3 -10.73 27.04 19.09
C LYS A 3 -9.45 27.90 19.22
N GLY A 4 -8.44 27.42 19.93
CA GLY A 4 -7.20 28.17 20.17
C GLY A 4 -6.02 27.75 19.29
N PHE A 5 -6.04 26.52 18.76
CA PHE A 5 -4.89 25.92 18.08
C PHE A 5 -5.30 25.16 16.83
N VAL A 6 -4.35 25.07 15.90
CA VAL A 6 -4.44 24.37 14.62
C VAL A 6 -3.19 23.51 14.50
N VAL A 7 -3.35 22.27 14.05
CA VAL A 7 -2.21 21.37 13.80
C VAL A 7 -1.91 21.40 12.32
N THR A 8 -1.00 22.26 11.88
CA THR A 8 -0.67 22.40 10.46
C THR A 8 0.38 21.35 10.06
N PRO A 9 0.63 21.18 8.75
CA PRO A 9 1.90 20.63 8.30
C PRO A 9 3.04 21.48 8.88
N GLY A 10 4.04 20.84 9.48
CA GLY A 10 5.12 21.50 10.23
C GLY A 10 4.83 21.80 11.70
N GLY A 11 3.66 21.43 12.26
CA GLY A 11 3.43 21.47 13.71
C GLY A 11 2.17 22.20 14.19
N ARG A 12 1.93 22.09 15.49
CA ARG A 12 0.84 22.79 16.19
C ARG A 12 1.14 24.29 16.33
N ARG A 13 0.13 25.13 16.12
CA ARG A 13 0.22 26.61 16.16
C ARG A 13 -1.03 27.21 16.75
N ALA A 14 -0.95 28.43 17.26
CA ALA A 14 -2.13 29.21 17.62
C ALA A 14 -2.95 29.54 16.35
N ALA A 15 -4.27 29.49 16.43
CA ALA A 15 -5.12 29.75 15.26
C ALA A 15 -4.99 31.18 14.69
N GLU A 16 -4.55 32.12 15.53
CA GLU A 16 -4.36 33.53 15.15
C GLU A 16 -3.17 33.78 14.22
N VAL A 17 -2.21 32.84 14.11
CA VAL A 17 -1.04 32.94 13.21
C VAL A 17 -1.17 32.07 11.96
N VAL A 18 -2.35 31.48 11.73
CA VAL A 18 -2.65 30.63 10.58
C VAL A 18 -3.69 31.30 9.70
N HIS A 19 -3.31 31.66 8.48
CA HIS A 19 -4.17 32.48 7.62
C HIS A 19 -4.31 31.93 6.21
N GLU A 20 -5.56 31.86 5.75
CA GLU A 20 -5.88 31.57 4.37
C GLU A 20 -5.44 32.73 3.45
N VAL A 21 -4.87 32.38 2.30
CA VAL A 21 -4.44 33.31 1.24
C VAL A 21 -5.52 33.34 0.18
N GLY A 22 -6.18 34.49 0.04
CA GLY A 22 -7.23 34.67 -0.96
C GLY A 22 -6.70 34.72 -2.41
N PRO A 23 -7.58 34.51 -3.40
CA PRO A 23 -7.20 34.60 -4.81
C PRO A 23 -6.52 35.93 -5.16
N GLY A 24 -5.41 35.86 -5.91
CA GLY A 24 -4.66 37.03 -6.37
C GLY A 24 -3.72 37.66 -5.33
N ALA A 25 -3.68 37.13 -4.09
CA ALA A 25 -2.69 37.46 -3.09
C ALA A 25 -1.47 36.54 -3.18
N ALA A 26 -0.35 37.00 -2.62
CA ALA A 26 0.88 36.25 -2.45
C ALA A 26 1.38 36.39 -1.01
N VAL A 27 2.15 35.41 -0.53
CA VAL A 27 2.83 35.49 0.77
C VAL A 27 4.22 36.05 0.57
N HIS A 28 4.61 37.05 1.36
CA HIS A 28 5.94 37.65 1.33
C HIS A 28 6.59 37.47 2.71
N VAL A 29 7.77 36.85 2.74
CA VAL A 29 8.59 36.72 3.95
C VAL A 29 9.87 37.52 3.76
N ALA A 30 10.03 38.54 4.61
CA ALA A 30 11.22 39.39 4.65
C ALA A 30 11.36 40.03 6.03
N GLU A 31 12.62 40.18 6.47
CA GLU A 31 13.00 40.78 7.77
C GLU A 31 12.31 40.09 8.97
N GLY A 32 12.25 38.75 8.95
CA GLY A 32 11.66 37.97 10.04
C GLY A 32 10.16 38.20 10.23
N ARG A 33 9.43 38.47 9.15
CA ARG A 33 7.98 38.71 9.22
C ARG A 33 7.27 38.25 7.96
N MET A 34 6.15 37.55 8.17
CA MET A 34 5.26 37.07 7.10
C MET A 34 4.15 38.08 6.85
N ARG A 35 3.88 38.36 5.58
CA ARG A 35 2.82 39.27 5.13
C ARG A 35 2.07 38.67 3.95
N HIS A 36 0.79 38.98 3.83
CA HIS A 36 0.07 38.80 2.56
C HIS A 36 0.13 40.09 1.79
N VAL A 37 0.43 40.01 0.50
CA VAL A 37 0.56 41.14 -0.41
C VAL A 37 -0.19 40.87 -1.71
N THR A 38 -0.52 41.92 -2.48
CA THR A 38 -0.91 41.75 -3.88
C THR A 38 0.30 41.34 -4.72
N MET A 39 0.08 40.87 -5.95
CA MET A 39 1.17 40.62 -6.90
C MET A 39 2.00 41.89 -7.23
N ALA A 40 1.45 43.08 -7.00
CA ALA A 40 2.15 44.36 -7.14
C ALA A 40 2.99 44.73 -5.90
N GLY A 41 2.89 43.95 -4.81
CA GLY A 41 3.60 44.20 -3.56
C GLY A 41 2.84 45.09 -2.57
N GLU A 42 1.55 45.36 -2.77
CA GLU A 42 0.76 46.13 -1.81
C GLU A 42 0.37 45.26 -0.60
N LEU A 43 0.54 45.79 0.61
CA LEU A 43 0.21 45.05 1.84
C LEU A 43 -1.30 44.79 1.95
N LEU A 44 -1.66 43.52 2.15
CA LEU A 44 -3.02 43.08 2.43
C LEU A 44 -3.20 42.68 3.90
N ARG A 45 -2.22 41.98 4.47
CA ARG A 45 -2.24 41.52 5.87
C ARG A 45 -0.83 41.38 6.43
N ASP A 46 -0.64 41.77 7.69
CA ASP A 46 0.50 41.35 8.51
C ASP A 46 0.12 40.05 9.23
N VAL A 47 0.81 38.96 8.93
CA VAL A 47 0.50 37.61 9.45
C VAL A 47 1.19 37.41 10.80
N GLY A 48 2.42 37.89 10.93
CA GLY A 48 3.16 37.78 12.18
C GLY A 48 4.66 37.61 11.99
N PRO A 49 5.41 37.48 13.10
CA PRO A 49 6.84 37.26 13.07
C PRO A 49 7.19 35.87 12.51
N VAL A 50 8.34 35.79 11.87
CA VAL A 50 9.04 34.55 11.49
C VAL A 50 10.33 34.54 12.31
N PRO A 51 10.48 33.63 13.29
CA PRO A 51 11.69 33.49 14.09
C PRO A 51 12.93 33.26 13.23
N LEU A 52 14.08 33.68 13.75
CA LEU A 52 15.37 33.37 13.16
C LEU A 52 15.80 31.97 13.60
N HIS A 53 16.13 31.13 12.63
CA HIS A 53 16.62 29.77 12.81
C HIS A 53 18.07 29.63 12.34
N GLU A 54 18.73 28.51 12.66
CA GLU A 54 20.12 28.28 12.28
C GLU A 54 20.27 28.21 10.74
N ALA A 55 21.08 29.11 10.17
CA ALA A 55 21.27 29.17 8.73
C ALA A 55 21.98 27.91 8.20
N GLY A 56 21.56 27.43 7.02
CA GLY A 56 22.15 26.26 6.37
C GLY A 56 21.67 24.90 6.90
N VAL A 57 20.80 24.89 7.90
CA VAL A 57 20.12 23.69 8.42
C VAL A 57 18.66 23.72 7.92
N PRO A 58 18.08 22.61 7.43
CA PRO A 58 16.68 22.60 6.98
C PRO A 58 15.72 22.84 8.15
N LEU A 59 14.64 23.60 7.92
CA LEU A 59 13.61 23.92 8.92
C LEU A 59 13.10 22.66 9.62
N MET A 60 12.55 21.72 8.86
CA MET A 60 12.01 20.48 9.37
C MET A 60 12.91 19.29 9.02
N PRO A 61 13.14 18.35 9.96
CA PRO A 61 12.80 18.41 11.38
C PRO A 61 13.90 19.06 12.24
N ALA A 62 14.96 19.62 11.64
CA ALA A 62 16.19 19.95 12.37
C ALA A 62 16.16 21.30 13.11
N ASN A 63 15.50 22.31 12.54
CA ASN A 63 15.45 23.68 13.04
C ASN A 63 14.16 24.00 13.82
N VAL A 64 13.52 22.98 14.41
CA VAL A 64 12.33 23.17 15.24
C VAL A 64 12.60 22.82 16.69
N VAL A 65 12.10 23.65 17.60
CA VAL A 65 12.19 23.40 19.04
C VAL A 65 11.23 22.28 19.40
N HIS A 66 11.77 21.13 19.79
CA HIS A 66 10.97 20.05 20.38
C HIS A 66 10.74 20.34 21.87
N PRO A 67 9.48 20.46 22.34
CA PRO A 67 9.20 20.55 23.77
C PRO A 67 9.76 19.32 24.51
N PRO A 68 10.36 19.48 25.69
CA PRO A 68 10.81 18.34 26.49
C PRO A 68 9.64 17.39 26.77
N GLY A 69 9.78 16.11 26.38
CA GLY A 69 8.78 15.07 26.60
C GLY A 69 7.94 14.68 25.38
N GLN A 70 8.13 15.34 24.22
CA GLN A 70 7.38 15.06 23.00
C GLN A 70 8.24 14.32 21.96
N SER A 71 8.64 13.06 22.24
CA SER A 71 9.19 12.15 21.21
C SER A 71 9.34 10.69 21.67
N PRO A 72 8.86 9.69 20.91
CA PRO A 72 7.70 9.72 20.02
C PRO A 72 6.44 9.31 20.79
N ASP A 73 5.44 10.19 20.81
CA ASP A 73 4.04 9.81 21.04
C ASP A 73 3.53 9.12 19.75
N PHE A 74 3.91 7.85 19.56
CA PHE A 74 3.40 6.80 18.64
C PHE A 74 3.09 7.16 17.15
N GLY A 75 3.38 8.38 16.70
CA GLY A 75 3.06 8.86 15.36
C GLY A 75 2.70 10.35 15.34
N THR A 76 3.54 11.17 15.96
CA THR A 76 3.40 12.62 15.99
C THR A 76 4.60 13.30 15.33
N GLY A 77 4.34 14.23 14.41
CA GLY A 77 5.33 14.92 13.59
C GLY A 77 5.73 14.12 12.35
N TRP A 78 6.93 14.38 11.82
CA TRP A 78 7.47 13.65 10.68
C TRP A 78 7.79 12.21 11.07
N ILE A 79 7.09 11.26 10.45
CA ILE A 79 7.13 9.82 10.77
C ILE A 79 8.28 9.17 10.03
N THR A 80 8.24 9.28 8.71
CA THR A 80 9.28 8.82 7.80
C THR A 80 9.31 9.75 6.58
N PHE A 81 10.49 10.00 6.04
CA PHE A 81 10.67 10.90 4.91
C PHE A 81 11.95 10.60 4.12
N ALA A 82 12.00 11.09 2.88
CA ALA A 82 13.24 11.25 2.13
C ALA A 82 13.62 12.73 2.05
N ASN A 83 14.89 13.06 2.19
CA ASN A 83 15.41 14.40 1.99
C ASN A 83 16.57 14.45 0.99
N PHE A 84 16.67 15.55 0.25
CA PHE A 84 17.76 15.84 -0.69
C PHE A 84 18.03 17.34 -0.67
N GLN A 85 19.29 17.73 -0.43
CA GLN A 85 19.70 19.13 -0.50
C GLN A 85 20.32 19.41 -1.87
N SER A 86 19.73 20.35 -2.61
CA SER A 86 20.26 20.75 -3.91
C SER A 86 21.55 21.57 -3.76
N PRO A 87 22.62 21.27 -4.51
CA PRO A 87 23.83 22.08 -4.51
C PRO A 87 23.68 23.38 -5.31
N THR A 88 22.61 23.52 -6.10
CA THR A 88 22.32 24.66 -6.96
C THR A 88 20.90 25.19 -6.74
N PRO A 89 20.65 26.48 -7.01
CA PRO A 89 19.30 27.05 -7.00
C PRO A 89 18.34 26.27 -7.89
N LEU A 90 17.12 26.11 -7.41
CA LEU A 90 16.09 25.29 -8.05
C LEU A 90 15.11 26.13 -8.86
N ARG A 91 14.60 25.55 -9.93
CA ARG A 91 13.52 26.12 -10.73
C ARG A 91 12.21 25.38 -10.57
N SER A 92 12.25 24.06 -10.46
CA SER A 92 11.02 23.27 -10.33
C SER A 92 11.25 22.01 -9.53
N PHE A 93 10.22 21.62 -8.78
CA PHE A 93 10.11 20.35 -8.09
C PHE A 93 8.68 19.85 -8.24
N LEU A 94 8.53 18.70 -8.89
CA LEU A 94 7.26 18.04 -9.15
C LEU A 94 7.30 16.58 -8.66
N THR A 95 6.20 16.13 -8.09
CA THR A 95 5.96 14.74 -7.71
C THR A 95 4.53 14.35 -8.07
N THR A 96 4.33 13.12 -8.52
CA THR A 96 3.01 12.53 -8.79
C THR A 96 2.74 11.39 -7.81
N TRP A 97 1.56 11.34 -7.22
CA TRP A 97 1.14 10.23 -6.36
C TRP A 97 -0.37 10.00 -6.46
N VAL A 98 -0.84 8.92 -5.87
CA VAL A 98 -2.27 8.56 -5.82
C VAL A 98 -2.76 8.77 -4.40
N VAL A 99 -3.96 9.32 -4.23
CA VAL A 99 -4.60 9.43 -2.91
C VAL A 99 -4.78 8.03 -2.31
N PRO A 100 -4.16 7.73 -1.15
CA PRO A 100 -4.18 6.39 -0.58
C PRO A 100 -5.56 6.05 0.01
N GLY A 101 -5.75 4.78 0.36
CA GLY A 101 -6.95 4.33 1.06
C GLY A 101 -7.16 5.11 2.36
N ALA A 102 -8.41 5.47 2.65
CA ALA A 102 -8.75 6.11 3.92
C ALA A 102 -8.28 5.24 5.11
N PRO A 103 -7.82 5.84 6.22
CA PRO A 103 -7.58 5.10 7.45
C PRO A 103 -8.74 4.20 7.86
N GLN A 104 -8.42 3.05 8.44
CA GLN A 104 -9.43 2.05 8.83
C GLN A 104 -10.22 2.50 10.07
N THR A 105 -9.57 3.23 10.96
CA THR A 105 -10.20 3.84 12.13
C THR A 105 -10.36 5.35 11.96
N ARG A 106 -11.24 5.96 12.76
CA ARG A 106 -11.53 7.41 12.77
C ARG A 106 -11.50 7.90 14.21
N ASN A 107 -10.30 8.02 14.76
CA ASN A 107 -10.03 8.31 16.16
C ASN A 107 -9.51 9.75 16.39
N GLY A 108 -9.63 10.62 15.37
CA GLY A 108 -9.11 11.99 15.40
C GLY A 108 -7.66 12.11 14.92
N GLN A 109 -7.15 11.09 14.22
CA GLN A 109 -5.86 11.17 13.56
C GLN A 109 -5.84 12.23 12.47
N LEU A 110 -4.66 12.78 12.25
CA LEU A 110 -4.37 13.74 11.19
C LEU A 110 -3.15 13.25 10.43
N VAL A 111 -3.27 13.13 9.11
CA VAL A 111 -2.22 12.62 8.23
C VAL A 111 -1.95 13.63 7.14
N TYR A 112 -0.67 13.93 6.92
CA TYR A 112 -0.16 14.81 5.88
C TYR A 112 0.82 14.05 4.99
N LEU A 113 0.60 14.15 3.68
CA LEU A 113 1.45 13.61 2.63
C LEU A 113 1.82 14.71 1.65
N PHE A 114 3.10 14.92 1.42
CA PHE A 114 3.57 16.00 0.56
C PHE A 114 4.97 15.77 0.02
N ASN A 115 5.24 16.36 -1.15
CA ASN A 115 6.58 16.82 -1.47
C ASN A 115 6.76 18.24 -0.95
N GLY A 116 7.97 18.62 -0.53
CA GLY A 116 8.20 19.93 0.09
C GLY A 116 9.53 20.54 -0.33
N LEU A 117 9.58 21.86 -0.39
CA LEU A 117 10.78 22.63 -0.66
C LEU A 117 11.00 23.63 0.47
N GLN A 118 12.12 23.53 1.16
CA GLN A 118 12.38 24.30 2.36
C GLN A 118 13.75 24.96 2.37
N ASN A 119 13.90 25.90 3.29
CA ASN A 119 15.17 26.45 3.76
C ASN A 119 15.21 26.36 5.29
N SER A 120 16.05 27.16 5.95
CA SER A 120 16.15 27.13 7.42
C SER A 120 14.94 27.67 8.16
N SER A 121 14.07 28.45 7.50
CA SER A 121 13.01 29.21 8.18
C SER A 121 11.61 28.89 7.68
N MET A 122 11.46 28.42 6.45
CA MET A 122 10.17 28.20 5.83
C MET A 122 10.17 26.94 4.96
N ILE A 123 9.00 26.30 4.88
CA ILE A 123 8.72 25.19 3.97
C ILE A 123 7.51 25.52 3.09
N LEU A 124 7.68 25.36 1.78
CA LEU A 124 6.65 25.42 0.75
C LEU A 124 6.23 23.99 0.40
N GLN A 125 4.93 23.68 0.43
CA GLN A 125 4.48 22.30 0.29
C GLN A 125 3.03 22.22 -0.23
N PRO A 126 2.76 21.49 -1.34
CA PRO A 126 1.41 21.04 -1.68
C PRO A 126 1.07 19.81 -0.84
N VAL A 127 0.05 19.91 0.01
CA VAL A 127 -0.24 18.90 1.03
C VAL A 127 -1.57 18.21 0.76
N LEU A 128 -1.54 16.88 0.79
CA LEU A 128 -2.70 16.02 0.95
C LEU A 128 -2.94 15.76 2.44
N GLN A 129 -4.14 16.06 2.93
CA GLN A 129 -4.55 15.96 4.32
C GLN A 129 -5.71 14.98 4.49
N TRP A 130 -5.62 14.09 5.47
CA TRP A 130 -6.76 13.38 6.08
C TRP A 130 -6.93 13.85 7.52
N GLY A 131 -8.17 14.02 7.98
CA GLY A 131 -8.47 14.40 9.36
C GLY A 131 -8.77 15.89 9.53
N ASP A 132 -9.25 16.26 10.71
CA ASP A 132 -9.54 17.65 11.08
C ASP A 132 -8.30 18.26 11.75
N ASN A 133 -7.77 19.33 11.16
CA ASN A 133 -6.60 20.05 11.69
C ASN A 133 -6.96 21.15 12.71
N GLY A 134 -8.25 21.34 13.00
CA GLY A 134 -8.79 22.40 13.86
C GLY A 134 -9.31 23.63 13.10
N LEU A 135 -9.07 23.72 11.79
CA LEU A 135 -9.67 24.72 10.88
C LEU A 135 -10.56 24.08 9.82
N PHE A 136 -10.09 23.00 9.20
CA PHE A 136 -10.78 22.30 8.11
C PHE A 136 -10.37 20.83 8.04
N GLY A 137 -11.08 20.09 7.19
CA GLY A 137 -10.88 18.66 6.98
C GLY A 137 -11.99 17.83 7.66
N GLY A 138 -11.63 16.65 8.11
CA GLY A 138 -12.55 15.65 8.70
C GLY A 138 -12.22 14.24 8.20
N ASP A 139 -13.20 13.33 8.25
CA ASP A 139 -13.04 11.95 7.77
C ASP A 139 -13.05 11.83 6.23
N HIS A 140 -12.26 12.66 5.55
CA HIS A 140 -12.08 12.68 4.11
C HIS A 140 -10.71 13.26 3.73
N TRP A 141 -10.28 12.98 2.50
CA TRP A 141 -9.06 13.57 1.94
C TRP A 141 -9.35 14.96 1.36
N CYS A 142 -8.47 15.92 1.65
CA CYS A 142 -8.47 17.23 1.01
C CYS A 142 -7.05 17.69 0.70
N VAL A 143 -6.90 18.60 -0.25
CA VAL A 143 -5.62 19.19 -0.62
C VAL A 143 -5.60 20.69 -0.33
N ALA A 144 -4.45 21.19 0.09
CA ALA A 144 -4.15 22.62 0.20
C ALA A 144 -2.64 22.85 0.03
N SER A 145 -2.25 24.01 -0.49
CA SER A 145 -0.84 24.40 -0.57
C SER A 145 -0.49 25.32 0.59
N TRP A 146 0.62 25.05 1.25
CA TRP A 146 1.06 25.73 2.46
C TRP A 146 2.43 26.39 2.28
N PHE A 147 2.62 27.52 2.94
CA PHE A 147 3.91 28.11 3.24
C PHE A 147 3.98 28.41 4.73
N ALA A 148 4.82 27.65 5.44
CA ALA A 148 4.80 27.60 6.89
C ALA A 148 6.21 27.62 7.48
N ASP A 149 6.35 28.28 8.62
CA ASP A 149 7.51 28.15 9.51
C ASP A 149 7.45 26.80 10.26
N GLY A 150 8.30 26.54 11.24
CA GLY A 150 8.20 25.42 12.16
C GLY A 150 7.10 25.58 13.21
N GLN A 151 7.04 24.67 14.19
CA GLN A 151 6.09 24.72 15.29
C GLN A 151 6.02 26.11 15.96
N ASP A 152 4.81 26.54 16.34
CA ASP A 152 4.47 27.87 16.88
C ASP A 152 4.68 29.08 15.93
N GLY A 153 5.31 28.87 14.78
CA GLY A 153 5.54 29.88 13.76
C GLY A 153 4.32 30.31 12.96
N ALA A 154 4.46 31.31 12.10
CA ALA A 154 3.38 31.74 11.21
C ALA A 154 3.17 30.79 10.01
N ALA A 155 1.93 30.61 9.58
CA ALA A 155 1.59 29.76 8.43
C ALA A 155 0.51 30.38 7.54
N SER A 156 0.67 30.16 6.24
CA SER A 156 -0.30 30.57 5.22
C SER A 156 -0.69 29.41 4.33
N TYR A 157 -1.96 29.34 3.93
CA TYR A 157 -2.49 28.22 3.14
C TYR A 157 -3.54 28.66 2.13
N THR A 158 -3.81 27.84 1.11
CA THR A 158 -4.90 28.05 0.15
C THR A 158 -6.22 27.46 0.65
N SER A 159 -7.35 27.84 0.05
CA SER A 159 -8.63 27.17 0.33
C SER A 159 -8.51 25.65 0.13
N PRO A 160 -9.03 24.81 1.06
CA PRO A 160 -8.94 23.37 0.94
C PRO A 160 -9.90 22.83 -0.13
N VAL A 161 -9.47 21.84 -0.89
CA VAL A 161 -10.29 21.18 -1.92
C VAL A 161 -10.37 19.69 -1.62
N THR A 162 -11.59 19.15 -1.49
CA THR A 162 -11.81 17.72 -1.27
C THR A 162 -11.39 16.91 -2.51
N VAL A 163 -10.73 15.77 -2.28
CA VAL A 163 -10.30 14.80 -3.31
C VAL A 163 -10.71 13.39 -2.89
N ASN A 164 -10.74 12.46 -3.83
CA ASN A 164 -11.18 11.08 -3.60
C ASN A 164 -10.00 10.11 -3.55
N VAL A 165 -10.17 9.00 -2.83
CA VAL A 165 -9.26 7.85 -2.88
C VAL A 165 -9.08 7.41 -4.34
N GLY A 166 -7.83 7.18 -4.76
CA GLY A 166 -7.51 6.80 -6.13
C GLY A 166 -7.30 7.97 -7.10
N ASP A 167 -7.61 9.21 -6.72
CA ASP A 167 -7.28 10.38 -7.54
C ASP A 167 -5.76 10.50 -7.72
N THR A 168 -5.31 10.81 -8.93
CA THR A 168 -3.90 11.11 -9.21
C THR A 168 -3.61 12.58 -8.94
N LEU A 169 -2.68 12.84 -8.04
CA LEU A 169 -2.24 14.17 -7.65
C LEU A 169 -0.87 14.48 -8.23
N VAL A 170 -0.67 15.74 -8.62
CA VAL A 170 0.63 16.25 -9.07
C VAL A 170 0.96 17.51 -8.27
N GLY A 171 1.75 17.36 -7.21
CA GLY A 171 2.27 18.46 -6.41
C GLY A 171 3.42 19.13 -7.14
N ARG A 172 3.28 20.42 -7.44
CA ARG A 172 4.28 21.20 -8.20
C ARG A 172 4.66 22.49 -7.48
N MET A 173 5.96 22.68 -7.31
CA MET A 173 6.57 23.96 -6.96
C MET A 173 7.42 24.47 -8.13
N THR A 174 7.29 25.76 -8.46
CA THR A 174 8.00 26.34 -9.61
C THR A 174 8.38 27.79 -9.35
N ARG A 175 9.64 28.13 -9.62
CA ARG A 175 10.14 29.50 -9.69
C ARG A 175 9.69 30.10 -11.03
N VAL A 176 8.81 31.09 -10.98
CA VAL A 176 8.17 31.68 -12.17
C VAL A 176 8.99 32.86 -12.71
N GLY A 177 9.79 33.50 -11.87
CA GLY A 177 10.74 34.54 -12.24
C GLY A 177 11.12 35.44 -11.07
N ASP A 178 12.07 36.34 -11.29
CA ASP A 178 12.37 37.44 -10.36
C ASP A 178 11.45 38.61 -10.65
N ILE A 179 10.47 38.84 -9.78
CA ILE A 179 9.61 40.01 -9.95
C ILE A 179 10.29 41.19 -9.27
N GLY A 180 10.65 42.19 -10.07
CA GLY A 180 11.18 43.49 -9.63
C GLY A 180 10.16 44.39 -8.93
N GLY A 181 9.25 43.82 -8.13
CA GLY A 181 8.29 44.56 -7.32
C GLY A 181 8.89 44.97 -5.98
N GLN A 182 8.29 45.98 -5.36
CA GLN A 182 8.70 46.45 -4.04
C GLN A 182 7.51 46.59 -3.10
N LEU A 183 7.69 46.17 -1.84
CA LEU A 183 6.82 46.56 -0.73
C LEU A 183 7.51 47.71 0.02
N GLY A 184 7.10 48.95 -0.26
CA GLY A 184 7.82 50.13 0.21
C GLY A 184 9.23 50.18 -0.40
N THR A 185 10.28 50.09 0.43
CA THR A 185 11.69 50.05 -0.01
C THR A 185 12.25 48.64 -0.19
N GLN A 186 11.47 47.59 0.13
CA GLN A 186 11.92 46.20 0.14
C GLN A 186 11.70 45.54 -1.21
N ARG A 187 12.66 44.74 -1.68
CA ARG A 187 12.44 43.87 -2.85
C ARG A 187 11.61 42.66 -2.43
N LEU A 188 10.69 42.24 -3.30
CA LEU A 188 9.90 41.03 -3.08
C LEU A 188 10.71 39.73 -3.26
N GLY A 189 11.73 39.74 -4.13
CA GLY A 189 12.55 38.56 -4.42
C GLY A 189 11.94 37.67 -5.51
N ALA A 190 12.28 36.38 -5.48
CA ALA A 190 11.82 35.41 -6.46
C ALA A 190 10.34 35.05 -6.22
N LEU A 191 9.57 35.00 -7.31
CA LEU A 191 8.21 34.46 -7.29
C LEU A 191 8.25 32.94 -7.43
N TRP A 192 7.69 32.26 -6.43
CA TRP A 192 7.39 30.84 -6.49
C TRP A 192 5.89 30.59 -6.52
N THR A 193 5.49 29.53 -7.20
CA THR A 193 4.14 28.98 -7.15
C THR A 193 4.18 27.56 -6.60
N CYS A 194 3.21 27.21 -5.77
CA CYS A 194 2.99 25.88 -5.21
C CYS A 194 1.54 25.48 -5.46
N GLU A 195 1.29 24.34 -6.09
CA GLU A 195 -0.06 23.92 -6.47
C GLU A 195 -0.20 22.41 -6.63
N PHE A 196 -1.45 21.95 -6.66
CA PHE A 196 -1.82 20.69 -7.29
C PHE A 196 -2.26 20.95 -8.73
N VAL A 197 -1.51 20.42 -9.70
CA VAL A 197 -1.78 20.69 -11.12
C VAL A 197 -3.17 20.21 -11.50
N GLY A 198 -3.99 21.13 -12.02
CA GLY A 198 -5.36 20.84 -12.46
C GLY A 198 -6.43 20.93 -11.37
N ILE A 199 -6.06 21.21 -10.12
CA ILE A 199 -7.01 21.44 -9.03
C ILE A 199 -7.14 22.95 -8.80
N ALA A 200 -8.33 23.49 -9.08
CA ALA A 200 -8.66 24.89 -8.84
C ALA A 200 -8.42 25.27 -7.37
N ASP A 201 -8.13 26.54 -7.11
CA ASP A 201 -7.92 27.10 -5.76
C ASP A 201 -6.74 26.53 -4.95
N SER A 202 -6.03 25.52 -5.46
CA SER A 202 -4.86 24.92 -4.78
C SER A 202 -3.55 25.71 -4.95
N LYS A 203 -3.56 26.78 -5.77
CA LYS A 203 -2.34 27.51 -6.14
C LYS A 203 -2.00 28.61 -5.14
N LEU A 204 -0.87 28.47 -4.48
CA LEU A 204 -0.23 29.47 -3.63
C LEU A 204 0.89 30.19 -4.38
N SER A 205 0.96 31.51 -4.25
CA SER A 205 2.09 32.32 -4.72
C SER A 205 2.87 32.88 -3.54
N ILE A 206 4.20 32.79 -3.60
CA ILE A 206 5.08 33.36 -2.58
C ILE A 206 6.20 34.20 -3.19
N PHE A 207 6.64 35.18 -2.43
CA PHE A 207 7.78 36.02 -2.68
C PHE A 207 8.82 35.76 -1.58
N THR A 208 10.01 35.32 -1.97
CA THR A 208 11.12 35.05 -1.04
C THR A 208 12.43 35.56 -1.61
N THR A 209 13.26 36.14 -0.75
CA THR A 209 14.65 36.47 -1.06
C THR A 209 15.61 35.33 -0.79
N ASP A 210 15.16 34.35 -0.01
CA ASP A 210 15.96 33.19 0.39
C ASP A 210 15.69 32.03 -0.57
N GLU A 211 16.76 31.35 -0.97
CA GLU A 211 16.68 30.12 -1.76
C GLU A 211 16.01 29.00 -0.96
N LEU A 212 15.23 28.18 -1.66
CA LEU A 212 14.62 26.97 -1.12
C LEU A 212 15.33 25.78 -1.77
N LEU A 213 16.24 25.14 -1.04
CA LEU A 213 17.19 24.16 -1.61
C LEU A 213 16.94 22.74 -1.10
N ASP A 214 16.26 22.59 0.03
CA ASP A 214 16.04 21.30 0.68
C ASP A 214 14.71 20.70 0.21
N CYS A 215 14.82 19.64 -0.60
CA CYS A 215 13.69 18.88 -1.12
C CYS A 215 13.33 17.75 -0.15
N VAL A 216 12.03 17.50 0.04
CA VAL A 216 11.54 16.39 0.87
C VAL A 216 10.36 15.64 0.23
N GLN A 217 10.21 14.38 0.60
CA GLN A 217 9.02 13.54 0.44
C GLN A 217 8.62 13.05 1.83
N THR A 218 7.44 13.39 2.32
CA THR A 218 7.18 13.27 3.77
C THR A 218 5.83 12.65 4.09
N LEU A 219 5.85 11.72 5.06
CA LEU A 219 4.72 11.35 5.89
C LEU A 219 4.81 12.08 7.23
N GLU A 220 3.83 12.93 7.51
CA GLU A 220 3.70 13.64 8.77
C GLU A 220 2.35 13.33 9.40
N CYS A 221 2.32 12.91 10.66
CA CYS A 221 1.09 12.51 11.32
C CYS A 221 0.94 13.14 12.69
N TYR A 222 -0.29 13.18 13.21
CA TYR A 222 -0.60 13.58 14.56
C TYR A 222 -1.72 12.72 15.12
N SER A 223 -1.68 12.48 16.43
CA SER A 223 -2.70 11.72 17.15
C SER A 223 -2.92 10.30 16.62
N ILE A 224 -1.86 9.69 16.09
CA ILE A 224 -1.82 8.26 15.78
C ILE A 224 -1.73 7.49 17.09
N SER A 225 -2.65 6.54 17.27
CA SER A 225 -2.74 5.70 18.48
C SER A 225 -2.59 4.21 18.21
N ARG A 226 -2.73 3.81 16.94
CA ARG A 226 -2.66 2.42 16.45
C ARG A 226 -2.35 2.41 14.94
N ALA A 227 -1.84 1.28 14.44
CA ALA A 227 -1.54 1.11 13.01
C ALA A 227 -2.72 1.44 12.08
N SER A 228 -3.94 1.07 12.49
CA SER A 228 -5.16 1.32 11.70
C SER A 228 -5.57 2.80 11.60
N ASP A 229 -4.90 3.70 12.33
CA ASP A 229 -5.05 5.16 12.15
C ASP A 229 -4.24 5.67 10.94
N TYR A 230 -3.26 4.93 10.42
CA TYR A 230 -2.63 5.26 9.14
C TYR A 230 -3.55 4.94 7.96
N PRO A 231 -3.27 5.48 6.75
CA PRO A 231 -3.99 5.09 5.54
C PRO A 231 -4.07 3.57 5.39
N SER A 232 -5.18 3.08 4.83
CA SER A 232 -5.38 1.63 4.71
C SER A 232 -4.47 0.98 3.66
N SER A 233 -3.84 1.72 2.77
CA SER A 233 -2.75 1.15 1.96
C SER A 233 -1.51 0.83 2.81
N THR A 234 -0.58 0.06 2.27
CA THR A 234 0.75 -0.17 2.88
C THR A 234 1.64 1.06 2.79
N ASP A 235 1.54 1.81 1.69
CA ASP A 235 2.41 2.92 1.37
C ASP A 235 1.72 3.98 0.49
N THR A 236 2.36 5.14 0.36
CA THR A 236 2.17 6.09 -0.75
C THR A 236 3.43 6.19 -1.57
N ARG A 237 3.26 6.11 -2.89
CA ARG A 237 4.37 6.18 -3.85
C ARG A 237 4.48 7.56 -4.44
N MET A 238 5.54 8.24 -4.05
CA MET A 238 5.96 9.53 -4.58
C MET A 238 6.71 9.28 -5.88
N ARG A 239 6.00 9.28 -7.01
CA ARG A 239 6.48 8.89 -8.33
C ARG A 239 6.71 10.08 -9.25
N ALA A 240 7.34 9.79 -10.40
CA ALA A 240 7.62 10.77 -11.44
C ALA A 240 8.28 12.04 -10.86
N ILE A 241 9.15 11.84 -9.86
CA ILE A 241 9.87 12.93 -9.21
C ILE A 241 10.74 13.59 -10.28
N ALA A 242 10.50 14.88 -10.51
CA ALA A 242 11.23 15.69 -11.46
C ALA A 242 11.69 16.98 -10.79
N ILE A 243 13.00 17.18 -10.76
CA ILE A 243 13.64 18.36 -10.18
C ILE A 243 14.54 18.99 -11.23
N THR A 244 14.45 20.31 -11.38
CA THR A 244 15.33 21.07 -12.28
C THR A 244 15.96 22.25 -11.56
N ASP A 245 17.23 22.52 -11.87
CA ASP A 245 17.90 23.77 -11.50
C ASP A 245 17.41 24.96 -12.35
N GLU A 246 17.95 26.15 -12.07
CA GLU A 246 17.66 27.39 -12.79
C GLU A 246 17.85 27.29 -14.31
N ASP A 247 18.87 26.56 -14.76
CA ASP A 247 19.17 26.34 -16.17
C ASP A 247 18.21 25.32 -16.83
N GLY A 248 17.33 24.71 -16.05
CA GLY A 248 16.43 23.65 -16.51
C GLY A 248 17.11 22.29 -16.64
N THR A 249 18.32 22.14 -16.09
CA THR A 249 19.04 20.87 -16.04
C THR A 249 18.52 20.06 -14.86
N ALA A 250 18.54 18.73 -15.00
CA ALA A 250 18.12 17.80 -13.96
C ALA A 250 19.38 17.33 -13.20
N PRO A 251 19.68 17.89 -12.01
CA PRO A 251 20.90 17.56 -11.26
C PRO A 251 20.86 16.11 -10.77
N ALA A 252 22.00 15.48 -10.52
CA ALA A 252 21.98 14.16 -9.88
C ALA A 252 21.31 14.27 -8.50
N LEU A 253 20.31 13.43 -8.22
CA LEU A 253 19.71 13.35 -6.90
C LEU A 253 20.59 12.50 -5.98
N GLY A 254 20.41 12.71 -4.68
CA GLY A 254 21.01 11.91 -3.62
C GLY A 254 20.05 11.87 -2.44
N TRP A 255 18.89 11.24 -2.61
CA TRP A 255 17.92 11.10 -1.52
C TRP A 255 18.53 10.34 -0.35
N SER A 256 18.22 10.80 0.86
CA SER A 256 18.48 10.07 2.11
C SER A 256 17.15 9.75 2.77
N ALA A 257 16.94 8.49 3.14
CA ALA A 257 15.75 8.06 3.87
C ALA A 257 15.96 8.20 5.39
N VAL A 258 14.91 8.63 6.09
CA VAL A 258 14.90 8.75 7.55
C VAL A 258 13.61 8.16 8.10
N ASP A 259 13.74 7.21 9.02
CA ASP A 259 12.63 6.51 9.67
C ASP A 259 12.63 6.83 11.16
N LYS A 260 11.90 7.89 11.54
CA LYS A 260 11.87 8.38 12.93
C LYS A 260 10.97 7.50 13.81
N VAL A 261 9.92 6.96 13.21
CA VAL A 261 8.87 6.15 13.84
C VAL A 261 8.74 4.88 12.99
N THR A 262 8.76 3.70 13.61
CA THR A 262 8.82 2.39 12.93
C THR A 262 7.98 1.31 13.62
N ASP A 263 7.15 1.69 14.60
CA ASP A 263 6.35 0.80 15.45
C ASP A 263 5.31 -0.04 14.70
N CYS A 264 4.81 0.46 13.57
CA CYS A 264 3.90 -0.27 12.68
C CYS A 264 4.61 -0.84 11.45
N GLY A 265 5.92 -0.63 11.32
CA GLY A 265 6.67 -0.90 10.09
C GLY A 265 6.75 0.31 9.14
N GLN A 266 6.52 1.52 9.63
CA GLN A 266 6.69 2.73 8.83
C GLN A 266 8.15 2.87 8.42
N HIS A 267 8.40 3.16 7.15
CA HIS A 267 9.75 3.40 6.63
C HIS A 267 9.72 4.08 5.27
N THR A 268 10.85 4.61 4.83
CA THR A 268 11.01 5.22 3.51
C THR A 268 11.95 4.38 2.66
N VAL A 269 11.51 4.06 1.44
CA VAL A 269 12.34 3.35 0.46
C VAL A 269 12.61 4.25 -0.74
N ILE A 270 13.89 4.42 -1.08
CA ILE A 270 14.32 5.08 -2.32
C ILE A 270 14.36 4.03 -3.42
N ILE A 271 13.42 4.11 -4.36
CA ILE A 271 13.29 3.14 -5.46
C ILE A 271 14.10 3.58 -6.67
N ASN A 272 14.10 4.87 -6.98
CA ASN A 272 14.81 5.43 -8.12
C ASN A 272 15.26 6.85 -7.85
N ASP A 273 16.57 7.08 -7.88
CA ASP A 273 17.22 8.36 -7.58
C ASP A 273 17.36 9.25 -8.85
N SER A 274 16.47 9.08 -9.83
CA SER A 274 16.50 9.85 -11.07
C SER A 274 15.87 11.24 -10.89
N PRO A 275 16.52 12.34 -11.32
CA PRO A 275 15.93 13.68 -11.27
C PRO A 275 14.84 13.96 -12.31
N LYS A 276 14.53 12.98 -13.17
CA LYS A 276 13.53 13.12 -14.24
C LYS A 276 12.34 12.18 -14.07
N LYS A 277 12.49 11.13 -13.26
CA LYS A 277 11.52 10.05 -13.08
C LYS A 277 11.75 9.31 -11.76
N GLY A 278 12.16 10.05 -10.73
CA GLY A 278 12.51 9.45 -9.44
C GLY A 278 11.28 8.85 -8.76
N GLU A 279 11.55 7.95 -7.82
CA GLU A 279 10.50 7.32 -7.01
C GLU A 279 11.00 7.09 -5.58
N VAL A 280 10.18 7.54 -4.63
CA VAL A 280 10.32 7.31 -3.19
C VAL A 280 9.00 6.72 -2.71
N GLN A 281 9.03 5.75 -1.80
CA GLN A 281 7.85 5.16 -1.19
C GLN A 281 7.84 5.46 0.30
N LEU A 282 6.72 5.99 0.78
CA LEU A 282 6.47 6.29 2.19
C LEU A 282 5.55 5.21 2.75
N TRP A 283 6.11 4.30 3.54
CA TRP A 283 5.39 3.18 4.13
C TRP A 283 4.73 3.57 5.44
N TYR A 284 3.47 3.15 5.59
CA TYR A 284 2.63 3.34 6.78
C TYR A 284 2.70 2.15 7.73
N ARG A 285 3.05 1.00 7.19
CA ARG A 285 3.15 -0.27 7.89
C ARG A 285 3.85 -1.29 7.02
N ASP A 286 4.25 -2.38 7.64
CA ASP A 286 4.76 -3.56 6.94
C ASP A 286 3.68 -4.16 6.01
N ASP A 287 4.12 -4.66 4.85
CA ASP A 287 3.30 -5.48 3.93
C ASP A 287 2.85 -6.78 4.64
N ILE A 288 1.81 -7.45 4.18
CA ILE A 288 1.46 -8.79 4.69
C ILE A 288 2.47 -9.86 4.29
N LEU A 289 3.29 -9.57 3.27
CA LEU A 289 4.48 -10.31 2.88
C LEU A 289 5.73 -9.41 3.04
N PRO A 290 6.07 -8.97 4.26
CA PRO A 290 6.99 -7.85 4.45
C PRO A 290 8.45 -8.22 4.25
N GLY A 291 9.26 -7.18 4.02
CA GLY A 291 10.71 -7.28 3.88
C GLY A 291 11.15 -7.88 2.54
N ALA A 292 12.39 -8.37 2.51
CA ALA A 292 12.89 -9.13 1.36
C ALA A 292 12.39 -10.59 1.44
N ALA A 293 12.21 -11.22 0.28
CA ALA A 293 11.95 -12.65 0.20
C ALA A 293 12.99 -13.43 1.04
N VAL A 294 12.51 -14.38 1.85
CA VAL A 294 13.39 -15.18 2.73
C VAL A 294 14.26 -16.14 1.92
N ALA A 295 13.79 -16.53 0.75
CA ALA A 295 14.55 -17.26 -0.26
C ALA A 295 14.01 -16.91 -1.65
N GLN A 296 14.85 -17.01 -2.66
CA GLN A 296 14.45 -16.83 -4.05
C GLN A 296 15.33 -17.66 -4.97
N GLY A 297 14.80 -18.05 -6.11
CA GLY A 297 15.53 -18.85 -7.06
C GLY A 297 14.79 -19.02 -8.37
N ARG A 298 15.27 -19.98 -9.17
CA ARG A 298 14.69 -20.30 -10.47
C ARG A 298 14.70 -21.80 -10.73
N TRP A 299 13.52 -22.40 -10.86
CA TRP A 299 13.39 -23.78 -11.27
C TRP A 299 13.57 -23.94 -12.78
N LYS A 300 14.22 -25.04 -13.16
CA LYS A 300 14.45 -25.38 -14.58
C LYS A 300 13.43 -26.38 -15.14
N THR A 301 12.72 -27.08 -14.26
CA THR A 301 11.84 -28.19 -14.64
C THR A 301 10.43 -28.07 -14.11
N ILE A 302 10.13 -26.97 -13.41
CA ILE A 302 8.78 -26.59 -12.96
C ILE A 302 8.50 -25.27 -13.67
N LEU A 303 7.69 -25.35 -14.71
CA LEU A 303 7.44 -24.27 -15.68
C LEU A 303 5.97 -24.34 -16.14
N LEU A 304 5.63 -23.62 -17.20
CA LEU A 304 4.32 -23.61 -17.83
C LEU A 304 3.73 -25.02 -17.99
N GLY A 305 2.49 -25.19 -17.53
CA GLY A 305 1.77 -26.46 -17.55
C GLY A 305 1.93 -27.30 -16.27
N HIS A 306 2.79 -26.89 -15.35
CA HIS A 306 2.85 -27.45 -14.01
C HIS A 306 1.86 -26.75 -13.08
N GLN A 307 1.35 -27.49 -12.11
CA GLN A 307 0.57 -27.00 -10.98
C GLN A 307 1.27 -27.43 -9.71
N LEU A 308 1.53 -26.48 -8.82
CA LEU A 308 2.11 -26.73 -7.52
C LEU A 308 1.03 -26.64 -6.45
N ILE A 309 0.90 -27.69 -5.65
CA ILE A 309 -0.12 -27.83 -4.63
C ILE A 309 0.58 -28.10 -3.31
N ALA A 310 0.43 -27.17 -2.36
CA ALA A 310 0.95 -27.35 -1.01
C ALA A 310 0.10 -28.36 -0.24
N MET A 311 0.76 -29.38 0.30
CA MET A 311 0.11 -30.42 1.10
C MET A 311 0.18 -30.06 2.59
N PRO A 312 -0.82 -30.44 3.41
CA PRO A 312 -0.86 -30.09 4.84
C PRO A 312 0.33 -30.62 5.66
N ASP A 313 1.03 -31.64 5.16
CA ASP A 313 2.14 -32.32 5.83
C ASP A 313 3.53 -31.76 5.47
N GLY A 314 3.59 -30.65 4.74
CA GLY A 314 4.85 -29.99 4.38
C GLY A 314 5.50 -30.52 3.11
N HIS A 315 4.74 -31.24 2.29
CA HIS A 315 5.15 -31.58 0.92
C HIS A 315 4.53 -30.62 -0.09
N VAL A 316 5.12 -30.59 -1.29
CA VAL A 316 4.54 -29.92 -2.46
C VAL A 316 4.36 -30.95 -3.55
N LEU A 317 3.12 -31.11 -3.99
CA LEU A 317 2.77 -31.90 -5.16
C LEU A 317 2.93 -31.02 -6.40
N ASP A 318 3.84 -31.43 -7.26
CA ASP A 318 4.08 -30.83 -8.57
C ASP A 318 3.46 -31.74 -9.64
N TRP A 319 2.36 -31.28 -10.21
CA TRP A 319 1.50 -32.05 -11.12
C TRP A 319 1.43 -31.40 -12.50
N VAL A 320 1.48 -32.22 -13.54
CA VAL A 320 1.31 -31.81 -14.94
C VAL A 320 0.00 -32.39 -15.46
N PRO A 321 -1.10 -31.61 -15.54
CA PRO A 321 -2.40 -32.13 -15.93
C PRO A 321 -2.43 -32.74 -17.33
N ALA A 322 -1.67 -32.19 -18.27
CA ALA A 322 -1.67 -32.61 -19.67
C ALA A 322 -1.29 -34.09 -19.85
N ASP A 323 -0.28 -34.54 -19.13
CA ASP A 323 0.24 -35.90 -19.22
C ASP A 323 0.05 -36.71 -17.93
N GLY A 324 -0.57 -36.15 -16.89
CA GLY A 324 -0.82 -36.78 -15.60
C GLY A 324 0.44 -37.07 -14.79
N SER A 325 1.62 -36.63 -15.24
CA SER A 325 2.86 -36.81 -14.51
C SER A 325 2.82 -36.03 -13.20
N TRP A 326 3.34 -36.59 -12.13
CA TRP A 326 3.43 -35.92 -10.84
C TRP A 326 4.73 -36.23 -10.12
N ARG A 327 5.17 -35.30 -9.28
CA ARG A 327 6.33 -35.39 -8.40
C ARG A 327 5.93 -34.87 -7.03
N LEU A 328 6.26 -35.62 -5.98
CA LEU A 328 6.11 -35.16 -4.60
C LEU A 328 7.46 -34.68 -4.09
N TRP A 329 7.52 -33.44 -3.62
CA TRP A 329 8.72 -32.80 -3.12
C TRP A 329 8.60 -32.55 -1.63
N LYS A 330 9.70 -32.72 -0.90
CA LYS A 330 9.80 -32.20 0.46
C LYS A 330 10.10 -30.70 0.38
N TYR A 331 9.25 -29.89 1.00
CA TYR A 331 9.49 -28.45 1.08
C TYR A 331 10.44 -28.12 2.24
N ASP A 332 11.34 -27.17 2.00
CA ASP A 332 12.30 -26.70 2.97
C ASP A 332 12.40 -25.17 2.95
N ALA A 333 11.72 -24.52 3.90
CA ALA A 333 11.74 -23.07 4.07
C ALA A 333 13.11 -22.52 4.48
N THR A 334 14.03 -23.36 4.95
CA THR A 334 15.38 -22.94 5.37
C THR A 334 16.36 -22.90 4.21
N SER A 335 16.01 -23.49 3.07
CA SER A 335 16.83 -23.47 1.86
C SER A 335 16.79 -22.11 1.19
N VAL A 336 17.95 -21.47 1.11
CA VAL A 336 18.13 -20.16 0.44
C VAL A 336 18.33 -20.25 -1.07
N HIS A 337 18.36 -21.47 -1.63
CA HIS A 337 18.67 -21.72 -3.05
C HIS A 337 17.58 -22.44 -3.82
N ASP A 338 16.87 -23.36 -3.17
CA ASP A 338 15.79 -24.16 -3.76
C ASP A 338 14.88 -24.65 -2.64
N VAL A 339 13.67 -24.12 -2.56
CA VAL A 339 12.69 -24.51 -1.53
C VAL A 339 12.09 -25.90 -1.76
N LEU A 340 12.37 -26.52 -2.91
CA LEU A 340 12.06 -27.92 -3.22
C LEU A 340 13.37 -28.69 -3.50
N PRO A 341 14.28 -28.78 -2.52
CA PRO A 341 15.65 -29.21 -2.77
C PRO A 341 15.77 -30.70 -3.10
N GLY A 342 16.81 -31.03 -3.87
CA GLY A 342 17.23 -32.42 -4.10
C GLY A 342 16.42 -33.13 -5.19
N ALA A 343 16.05 -34.40 -4.94
CA ALA A 343 15.24 -35.21 -5.82
C ALA A 343 13.83 -35.39 -5.22
N PRO A 344 12.77 -35.52 -6.06
CA PRO A 344 11.43 -35.76 -5.54
C PRO A 344 11.39 -37.07 -4.76
N ILE A 345 10.67 -37.10 -3.65
CA ILE A 345 10.57 -38.27 -2.77
C ILE A 345 9.72 -39.37 -3.38
N ALA A 346 8.78 -39.01 -4.25
CA ALA A 346 7.96 -39.92 -5.04
C ALA A 346 7.64 -39.27 -6.38
N LYS A 347 7.36 -40.09 -7.40
CA LYS A 347 6.91 -39.63 -8.71
C LYS A 347 6.13 -40.72 -9.42
N GLY A 348 5.20 -40.32 -10.27
CA GLY A 348 4.37 -41.25 -11.02
C GLY A 348 3.61 -40.56 -12.13
N GLN A 349 2.64 -41.28 -12.69
CA GLN A 349 1.76 -40.77 -13.73
C GLN A 349 0.35 -41.28 -13.49
N TRP A 350 -0.61 -40.39 -13.28
CA TRP A 350 -2.02 -40.76 -13.20
C TRP A 350 -2.63 -40.90 -14.58
N HIS A 351 -3.44 -41.93 -14.76
CA HIS A 351 -4.18 -42.17 -16.01
C HIS A 351 -5.60 -41.59 -15.98
N THR A 352 -6.20 -41.46 -14.79
CA THR A 352 -7.59 -41.02 -14.63
C THR A 352 -7.73 -39.62 -14.05
N ILE A 353 -6.63 -38.97 -13.64
CA ILE A 353 -6.57 -37.58 -13.17
C ILE A 353 -5.71 -36.81 -14.16
N ARG A 354 -6.32 -35.95 -14.98
CA ARG A 354 -5.71 -35.31 -16.16
C ARG A 354 -6.20 -33.88 -16.33
N SER A 355 -5.93 -33.27 -17.49
CA SER A 355 -6.51 -31.99 -17.88
C SER A 355 -8.01 -31.92 -17.63
N GLY A 356 -8.46 -30.80 -17.05
CA GLY A 356 -9.86 -30.59 -16.65
C GLY A 356 -10.16 -31.01 -15.21
N HIS A 357 -9.23 -31.67 -14.52
CA HIS A 357 -9.32 -31.94 -13.09
C HIS A 357 -8.72 -30.78 -12.28
N GLN A 358 -9.17 -30.63 -11.05
CA GLN A 358 -8.61 -29.78 -10.02
C GLN A 358 -8.38 -30.63 -8.78
N LEU A 359 -7.17 -30.55 -8.23
CA LEU A 359 -6.79 -31.25 -7.01
C LEU A 359 -6.75 -30.25 -5.86
N ILE A 360 -7.60 -30.46 -4.86
CA ILE A 360 -7.83 -29.54 -3.75
C ILE A 360 -7.52 -30.28 -2.44
N PRO A 361 -6.41 -29.96 -1.76
CA PRO A 361 -6.11 -30.51 -0.45
C PRO A 361 -7.15 -30.07 0.58
N MET A 362 -7.68 -31.03 1.32
CA MET A 362 -8.66 -30.79 2.36
C MET A 362 -7.99 -30.73 3.74
N PRO A 363 -8.54 -29.97 4.71
CA PRO A 363 -7.95 -29.80 6.05
C PRO A 363 -7.76 -31.10 6.84
N ASP A 364 -8.54 -32.14 6.52
CA ASP A 364 -8.48 -33.46 7.17
C ASP A 364 -7.45 -34.40 6.53
N GLY A 365 -6.64 -33.92 5.59
CA GLY A 365 -5.59 -34.69 4.91
C GLY A 365 -6.09 -35.49 3.71
N HIS A 366 -7.34 -35.35 3.29
CA HIS A 366 -7.81 -35.89 2.00
C HIS A 366 -7.46 -34.95 0.84
N VAL A 367 -7.57 -35.46 -0.38
CA VAL A 367 -7.52 -34.66 -1.61
C VAL A 367 -8.82 -34.84 -2.37
N LEU A 368 -9.50 -33.72 -2.61
CA LEU A 368 -10.66 -33.66 -3.49
C LEU A 368 -10.16 -33.50 -4.93
N ASP A 369 -10.44 -34.49 -5.76
CA ASP A 369 -10.26 -34.45 -7.20
C ASP A 369 -11.60 -34.11 -7.85
N TRP A 370 -11.71 -32.88 -8.37
CA TRP A 370 -12.95 -32.33 -8.92
C TRP A 370 -12.79 -32.01 -10.41
N VAL A 371 -13.80 -32.32 -11.20
CA VAL A 371 -13.86 -32.00 -12.64
C VAL A 371 -14.94 -30.95 -12.87
N PRO A 372 -14.60 -29.64 -12.96
CA PRO A 372 -15.61 -28.58 -13.04
C PRO A 372 -16.56 -28.73 -14.23
N GLY A 373 -16.05 -29.21 -15.37
CA GLY A 373 -16.85 -29.39 -16.59
C GLY A 373 -18.01 -30.36 -16.42
N SER A 374 -17.81 -31.48 -15.70
CA SER A 374 -18.82 -32.51 -15.47
C SER A 374 -19.43 -32.47 -14.06
N GLY A 375 -18.89 -31.67 -13.15
CA GLY A 375 -19.26 -31.67 -11.73
C GLY A 375 -18.89 -32.94 -10.99
N SER A 376 -18.23 -33.90 -11.67
CA SER A 376 -17.81 -35.16 -11.07
C SER A 376 -16.69 -34.89 -10.07
N TRP A 377 -16.74 -35.58 -8.94
CA TRP A 377 -15.73 -35.46 -7.90
C TRP A 377 -15.41 -36.82 -7.28
N ARG A 378 -14.18 -36.93 -6.79
CA ARG A 378 -13.64 -38.08 -6.08
C ARG A 378 -12.86 -37.58 -4.87
N LEU A 379 -13.12 -38.14 -3.70
CA LEU A 379 -12.34 -37.87 -2.51
C LEU A 379 -11.31 -38.99 -2.33
N TRP A 380 -10.04 -38.62 -2.21
CA TRP A 380 -8.92 -39.55 -2.10
C TRP A 380 -8.25 -39.43 -0.74
N ARG A 381 -7.79 -40.57 -0.21
CA ARG A 381 -6.81 -40.57 0.88
C ARG A 381 -5.45 -40.22 0.29
N TYR A 382 -4.83 -39.16 0.79
CA TYR A 382 -3.45 -38.84 0.46
C TYR A 382 -2.48 -39.63 1.34
N ASP A 383 -1.44 -40.17 0.72
CA ASP A 383 -0.39 -40.94 1.40
C ASP A 383 1.00 -40.50 0.89
N ALA A 384 1.66 -39.64 1.65
CA ALA A 384 3.01 -39.16 1.36
C ALA A 384 4.09 -40.24 1.49
N ALA A 385 3.81 -41.37 2.16
CA ALA A 385 4.75 -42.48 2.28
C ALA A 385 4.75 -43.38 1.05
N SER A 386 3.72 -43.28 0.20
CA SER A 386 3.64 -44.04 -1.04
C SER A 386 4.61 -43.52 -2.08
N VAL A 387 5.55 -44.39 -2.48
CA VAL A 387 6.54 -44.09 -3.54
C VAL A 387 6.02 -44.34 -4.95
N HIS A 388 4.81 -44.90 -5.09
CA HIS A 388 4.23 -45.30 -6.37
C HIS A 388 3.01 -44.48 -6.78
N ASP A 389 2.16 -44.15 -5.81
CA ASP A 389 0.93 -43.37 -6.02
C ASP A 389 0.54 -42.66 -4.73
N VAL A 390 0.61 -41.33 -4.71
CA VAL A 390 0.28 -40.53 -3.51
C VAL A 390 -1.22 -40.41 -3.28
N LEU A 391 -2.06 -40.87 -4.21
CA LEU A 391 -3.50 -41.05 -4.07
C LEU A 391 -3.87 -42.53 -4.30
N PRO A 392 -3.37 -43.46 -3.46
CA PRO A 392 -3.41 -44.87 -3.77
C PRO A 392 -4.80 -45.50 -3.64
N GLY A 393 -5.02 -46.57 -4.40
CA GLY A 393 -6.20 -47.44 -4.26
C GLY A 393 -7.44 -46.90 -4.98
N ASP A 394 -8.60 -47.07 -4.36
CA ASP A 394 -9.88 -46.54 -4.84
C ASP A 394 -10.24 -45.25 -4.06
N PRO A 395 -10.97 -44.29 -4.67
CA PRO A 395 -11.43 -43.12 -3.96
C PRO A 395 -12.37 -43.53 -2.81
N ILE A 396 -12.28 -42.83 -1.69
CA ILE A 396 -13.09 -43.14 -0.50
C ILE A 396 -14.56 -42.73 -0.67
N ALA A 397 -14.80 -41.76 -1.54
CA ALA A 397 -16.14 -41.30 -1.93
C ALA A 397 -16.08 -40.71 -3.34
N SER A 398 -17.21 -40.69 -4.03
CA SER A 398 -17.34 -40.06 -5.35
C SER A 398 -18.78 -39.71 -5.64
N GLY A 399 -18.99 -38.68 -6.46
CA GLY A 399 -20.32 -38.26 -6.89
C GLY A 399 -20.27 -37.21 -7.98
N ASP A 400 -21.42 -36.60 -8.26
CA ASP A 400 -21.58 -35.55 -9.26
C ASP A 400 -22.39 -34.39 -8.68
N TRP A 401 -21.78 -33.21 -8.57
CA TRP A 401 -22.51 -32.00 -8.19
C TRP A 401 -23.21 -31.38 -9.38
N HIS A 402 -24.48 -31.01 -9.25
CA HIS A 402 -25.22 -30.34 -10.31
C HIS A 402 -25.04 -28.82 -10.32
N THR A 403 -24.75 -28.24 -9.16
CA THR A 403 -24.74 -26.78 -8.96
C THR A 403 -23.34 -26.21 -8.74
N ILE A 404 -22.31 -27.04 -8.57
CA ILE A 404 -20.91 -26.65 -8.43
C ILE A 404 -20.19 -27.16 -9.67
N ARG A 405 -19.88 -26.25 -10.60
CA ARG A 405 -19.49 -26.54 -11.99
C ARG A 405 -18.38 -25.61 -12.48
N ALA A 406 -18.08 -25.67 -13.78
CA ALA A 406 -17.19 -24.73 -14.44
C ALA A 406 -17.55 -23.27 -14.11
N GLY A 407 -16.54 -22.47 -13.81
CA GLY A 407 -16.72 -21.09 -13.32
C GLY A 407 -16.79 -20.96 -11.81
N HIS A 408 -16.84 -22.07 -11.05
CA HIS A 408 -16.71 -22.05 -9.60
C HIS A 408 -15.25 -22.22 -9.19
N GLN A 409 -14.90 -21.69 -8.02
CA GLN A 409 -13.67 -21.93 -7.29
C GLN A 409 -14.02 -22.44 -5.90
N LEU A 410 -13.32 -23.48 -5.45
CA LEU A 410 -13.52 -24.06 -4.12
C LEU A 410 -12.31 -23.71 -3.24
N VAL A 411 -12.57 -23.02 -2.13
CA VAL A 411 -11.55 -22.60 -1.17
C VAL A 411 -11.81 -23.33 0.16
N PRO A 412 -11.04 -24.37 0.48
CA PRO A 412 -11.14 -25.05 1.77
C PRO A 412 -10.71 -24.15 2.93
N MET A 413 -11.55 -24.09 3.95
CA MET A 413 -11.34 -23.29 5.16
C MET A 413 -10.83 -24.15 6.31
N ALA A 414 -10.07 -23.55 7.24
CA ALA A 414 -9.44 -24.28 8.36
C ALA A 414 -10.46 -24.94 9.31
N ASP A 415 -11.66 -24.37 9.38
CA ASP A 415 -12.74 -24.73 10.28
C ASP A 415 -13.65 -25.84 9.74
N GLY A 416 -13.26 -26.48 8.62
CA GLY A 416 -14.02 -27.57 8.01
C GLY A 416 -15.15 -27.11 7.10
N HIS A 417 -15.12 -25.86 6.65
CA HIS A 417 -16.01 -25.37 5.59
C HIS A 417 -15.30 -25.31 4.23
N VAL A 418 -16.09 -25.26 3.17
CA VAL A 418 -15.62 -24.95 1.81
C VAL A 418 -16.39 -23.75 1.31
N LEU A 419 -15.65 -22.69 0.96
CA LEU A 419 -16.20 -21.54 0.27
C LEU A 419 -16.23 -21.84 -1.22
N ASP A 420 -17.44 -21.96 -1.75
CA ASP A 420 -17.73 -22.09 -3.17
C ASP A 420 -18.03 -20.71 -3.75
N TRP A 421 -17.07 -20.18 -4.50
CA TRP A 421 -17.10 -18.84 -5.07
C TRP A 421 -17.22 -18.87 -6.58
N VAL A 422 -18.06 -18.01 -7.15
CA VAL A 422 -18.23 -17.81 -8.58
C VAL A 422 -17.73 -16.42 -8.94
N PRO A 423 -16.53 -16.29 -9.55
CA PRO A 423 -16.03 -15.02 -10.05
C PRO A 423 -16.98 -14.46 -11.10
N GLY A 424 -17.56 -13.29 -10.81
CA GLY A 424 -18.56 -12.65 -11.65
C GLY A 424 -18.76 -11.19 -11.25
N PRO A 425 -19.64 -10.44 -11.93
CA PRO A 425 -19.92 -9.04 -11.59
C PRO A 425 -20.46 -8.82 -10.16
N VAL A 426 -20.96 -9.88 -9.53
CA VAL A 426 -21.54 -9.87 -8.18
C VAL A 426 -20.87 -10.86 -7.24
N GLY A 427 -19.76 -11.48 -7.64
CA GLY A 427 -18.96 -12.39 -6.80
C GLY A 427 -19.81 -13.36 -5.97
N SER A 428 -20.72 -14.11 -6.60
CA SER A 428 -21.64 -14.98 -5.87
C SER A 428 -20.88 -16.04 -5.10
N TRP A 429 -21.30 -16.31 -3.86
CA TRP A 429 -20.64 -17.30 -3.01
C TRP A 429 -21.64 -18.12 -2.21
N ARG A 430 -21.22 -19.33 -1.85
CA ARG A 430 -21.91 -20.25 -0.95
C ARG A 430 -20.89 -20.85 0.01
N LEU A 431 -21.25 -20.93 1.29
CA LEU A 431 -20.46 -21.61 2.28
C LEU A 431 -21.07 -22.98 2.56
N TRP A 432 -20.26 -24.02 2.44
CA TRP A 432 -20.68 -25.41 2.65
C TRP A 432 -19.96 -26.00 3.85
N ARG A 433 -20.66 -26.84 4.62
CA ARG A 433 -20.00 -27.71 5.60
C ARG A 433 -19.39 -28.88 4.85
N TYR A 434 -18.09 -29.08 5.01
CA TYR A 434 -17.42 -30.24 4.43
C TYR A 434 -17.51 -31.44 5.38
N ASP A 435 -17.83 -32.61 4.81
CA ASP A 435 -17.86 -33.88 5.51
C ASP A 435 -17.02 -34.92 4.75
N GLY A 436 -15.75 -35.04 5.13
CA GLY A 436 -14.83 -36.04 4.58
C GLY A 436 -15.15 -37.49 4.93
N THR A 437 -16.14 -37.73 5.80
CA THR A 437 -16.61 -39.09 6.13
C THR A 437 -17.81 -39.52 5.29
N SER A 438 -18.42 -38.59 4.58
CA SER A 438 -19.56 -38.86 3.72
C SER A 438 -19.13 -39.66 2.49
N VAL A 439 -19.78 -40.80 2.27
CA VAL A 439 -19.58 -41.66 1.09
C VAL A 439 -20.48 -41.29 -0.08
N HIS A 440 -21.38 -40.30 0.10
CA HIS A 440 -22.38 -39.90 -0.89
C HIS A 440 -22.18 -38.49 -1.42
N ASP A 441 -21.93 -37.53 -0.53
CA ASP A 441 -21.73 -36.12 -0.87
C ASP A 441 -20.87 -35.46 0.21
N VAL A 442 -19.69 -34.98 -0.19
CA VAL A 442 -18.73 -34.34 0.73
C VAL A 442 -19.09 -32.89 1.04
N LEU A 443 -20.05 -32.30 0.31
CA LEU A 443 -20.68 -31.01 0.61
C LEU A 443 -22.20 -31.20 0.75
N PRO A 444 -22.66 -31.96 1.75
CA PRO A 444 -24.03 -32.47 1.79
C PRO A 444 -25.06 -31.37 2.12
N GLY A 445 -26.27 -31.56 1.59
CA GLY A 445 -27.44 -30.75 1.95
C GLY A 445 -27.51 -29.41 1.22
N ASP A 446 -27.92 -28.37 1.94
CA ASP A 446 -27.98 -26.98 1.46
C ASP A 446 -26.75 -26.20 1.99
N PRO A 447 -26.28 -25.16 1.27
CA PRO A 447 -25.23 -24.28 1.78
C PRO A 447 -25.68 -23.62 3.08
N ILE A 448 -24.78 -23.50 4.05
CA ILE A 448 -25.09 -22.92 5.37
C ILE A 448 -25.23 -21.38 5.31
N ALA A 449 -24.63 -20.76 4.30
CA ALA A 449 -24.73 -19.34 4.01
C ALA A 449 -24.51 -19.10 2.51
N SER A 450 -25.03 -18.00 1.98
CA SER A 450 -24.79 -17.59 0.59
C SER A 450 -24.97 -16.10 0.42
N GLY A 451 -24.27 -15.50 -0.53
CA GLY A 451 -24.35 -14.08 -0.81
C GLY A 451 -23.65 -13.67 -2.11
N GLY A 452 -23.35 -12.39 -2.23
CA GLY A 452 -22.57 -11.85 -3.33
C GLY A 452 -21.78 -10.61 -2.89
N TRP A 453 -20.61 -10.42 -3.49
CA TRP A 453 -19.76 -9.26 -3.27
C TRP A 453 -19.75 -8.35 -4.51
N HIS A 454 -19.88 -7.04 -4.29
CA HIS A 454 -19.77 -6.07 -5.38
C HIS A 454 -18.33 -5.67 -5.70
N THR A 455 -17.42 -5.90 -4.74
CA THR A 455 -16.02 -5.49 -4.84
C THR A 455 -15.08 -6.64 -5.10
N ILE A 456 -15.46 -7.88 -4.77
CA ILE A 456 -14.73 -9.12 -5.05
C ILE A 456 -15.37 -9.78 -6.27
N VAL A 457 -14.78 -9.58 -7.44
CA VAL A 457 -15.42 -9.84 -8.73
C VAL A 457 -14.51 -10.64 -9.66
N SER A 458 -14.91 -10.82 -10.92
CA SER A 458 -14.06 -11.46 -11.94
C SER A 458 -12.66 -10.82 -12.01
N GLY A 459 -11.62 -11.65 -12.12
CA GLY A 459 -10.22 -11.21 -12.15
C GLY A 459 -9.53 -11.17 -10.79
N HIS A 460 -10.25 -11.52 -9.72
CA HIS A 460 -9.69 -11.74 -8.41
C HIS A 460 -9.36 -13.22 -8.21
N ASP A 461 -8.66 -13.55 -7.13
CA ASP A 461 -8.45 -14.88 -6.59
C ASP A 461 -8.66 -14.83 -5.07
N LEU A 462 -9.35 -15.83 -4.51
CA LEU A 462 -9.55 -15.97 -3.07
C LEU A 462 -8.63 -17.05 -2.52
N ILE A 463 -7.75 -16.65 -1.60
CA ILE A 463 -6.71 -17.50 -1.05
C ILE A 463 -6.84 -17.51 0.47
N ARG A 464 -7.00 -18.70 1.06
CA ARG A 464 -6.98 -18.85 2.52
C ARG A 464 -5.55 -18.61 3.03
N MET A 465 -5.41 -17.65 3.93
CA MET A 465 -4.14 -17.34 4.57
C MET A 465 -3.89 -18.22 5.82
N PRO A 466 -2.62 -18.38 6.24
CA PRO A 466 -2.25 -19.26 7.37
C PRO A 466 -3.00 -18.99 8.68
N ASP A 467 -3.36 -17.74 8.95
CA ASP A 467 -4.06 -17.30 10.16
C ASP A 467 -5.60 -17.45 10.09
N GLY A 468 -6.11 -17.97 8.96
CA GLY A 468 -7.54 -18.17 8.74
C GLY A 468 -8.25 -17.01 8.05
N ARG A 469 -7.58 -15.87 7.80
CA ARG A 469 -8.12 -14.79 6.97
C ARG A 469 -8.15 -15.19 5.50
N VAL A 470 -8.85 -14.40 4.68
CA VAL A 470 -8.93 -14.60 3.23
C VAL A 470 -8.27 -13.44 2.52
N LEU A 471 -7.24 -13.75 1.73
CA LEU A 471 -6.64 -12.83 0.79
C LEU A 471 -7.48 -12.83 -0.48
N ASP A 472 -7.93 -11.63 -0.84
CA ASP A 472 -8.59 -11.30 -2.09
C ASP A 472 -7.57 -10.53 -2.94
N TRP A 473 -7.01 -11.19 -3.94
CA TRP A 473 -5.91 -10.69 -4.76
C TRP A 473 -6.35 -10.55 -6.21
N ALA A 474 -6.04 -9.44 -6.85
CA ALA A 474 -6.24 -9.23 -8.28
C ALA A 474 -4.88 -9.36 -9.00
N PRO A 475 -4.58 -10.50 -9.64
CA PRO A 475 -3.29 -10.70 -10.27
C PRO A 475 -2.99 -9.69 -11.38
N ALA A 476 -4.00 -9.15 -12.05
CA ALA A 476 -3.80 -8.28 -13.21
C ALA A 476 -2.99 -7.00 -12.89
N ASP A 477 -3.17 -6.44 -11.70
CA ASP A 477 -2.50 -5.23 -11.24
C ASP A 477 -1.77 -5.39 -9.90
N GLY A 478 -1.82 -6.59 -9.31
CA GLY A 478 -1.20 -6.91 -8.03
C GLY A 478 -1.92 -6.32 -6.82
N SER A 479 -3.08 -5.69 -6.98
CA SER A 479 -3.85 -5.18 -5.84
C SER A 479 -4.37 -6.33 -4.98
N TRP A 480 -4.38 -6.12 -3.67
CA TRP A 480 -4.86 -7.14 -2.73
C TRP A 480 -5.56 -6.52 -1.54
N ARG A 481 -6.43 -7.32 -0.93
CA ARG A 481 -7.19 -7.01 0.28
C ARG A 481 -7.22 -8.24 1.17
N LEU A 482 -6.96 -8.06 2.45
CA LEU A 482 -7.02 -9.12 3.45
C LEU A 482 -8.30 -8.96 4.27
N TRP A 483 -9.10 -10.00 4.36
CA TRP A 483 -10.42 -9.99 4.99
C TRP A 483 -10.48 -10.91 6.19
N ASN A 484 -11.17 -10.48 7.25
CA ASN A 484 -11.60 -11.40 8.29
C ASN A 484 -12.60 -12.40 7.69
N TYR A 485 -12.50 -13.66 8.11
CA TYR A 485 -13.45 -14.70 7.75
C TYR A 485 -14.33 -15.04 8.95
N ASP A 486 -15.65 -15.06 8.73
CA ASP A 486 -16.65 -15.41 9.74
C ASP A 486 -17.65 -16.43 9.18
N ALA A 487 -17.44 -17.69 9.52
CA ALA A 487 -18.32 -18.79 9.15
C ALA A 487 -19.72 -18.73 9.80
N THR A 488 -19.90 -17.90 10.83
CA THR A 488 -21.20 -17.74 11.51
C THR A 488 -22.08 -16.68 10.84
N SER A 489 -21.50 -15.84 9.98
CA SER A 489 -22.23 -14.84 9.23
C SER A 489 -23.02 -15.48 8.10
N VAL A 490 -24.34 -15.31 8.14
CA VAL A 490 -25.25 -15.80 7.09
C VAL A 490 -25.40 -14.85 5.90
N HIS A 491 -24.88 -13.62 6.01
CA HIS A 491 -25.04 -12.56 5.02
C HIS A 491 -23.75 -12.25 4.26
N ASP A 492 -22.60 -12.30 4.94
CA ASP A 492 -21.30 -11.99 4.39
C ASP A 492 -20.22 -12.71 5.19
N VAL A 493 -19.63 -13.75 4.62
CA VAL A 493 -18.54 -14.51 5.26
C VAL A 493 -17.22 -13.76 5.29
N LEU A 494 -17.11 -12.63 4.59
CA LEU A 494 -15.99 -11.69 4.64
C LEU A 494 -16.47 -10.30 5.14
N PRO A 495 -17.01 -10.22 6.37
CA PRO A 495 -17.81 -9.08 6.78
C PRO A 495 -16.97 -7.81 6.99
N GLY A 496 -17.62 -6.66 6.77
CA GLY A 496 -17.09 -5.35 7.13
C GLY A 496 -16.15 -4.76 6.08
N ALA A 497 -15.06 -4.16 6.52
CA ALA A 497 -14.00 -3.64 5.65
C ALA A 497 -12.79 -4.58 5.70
N PRO A 498 -11.95 -4.65 4.65
CA PRO A 498 -10.69 -5.37 4.71
C PRO A 498 -9.86 -4.91 5.92
N VAL A 499 -9.27 -5.89 6.62
CA VAL A 499 -8.33 -5.61 7.71
C VAL A 499 -6.97 -5.16 7.19
N ASP A 500 -6.69 -5.36 5.91
CA ASP A 500 -5.54 -4.77 5.25
C ASP A 500 -5.77 -4.67 3.73
N ILE A 501 -5.10 -3.73 3.05
CA ILE A 501 -5.11 -3.56 1.59
C ILE A 501 -3.73 -3.12 1.10
N GLY A 502 -3.34 -3.54 -0.10
CA GLY A 502 -2.05 -3.16 -0.69
C GLY A 502 -1.97 -3.42 -2.19
N ASN A 503 -0.77 -3.25 -2.76
CA ASN A 503 -0.50 -3.53 -4.17
C ASN A 503 0.93 -4.03 -4.39
N TRP A 504 1.06 -5.26 -4.87
CA TRP A 504 2.33 -5.89 -5.19
C TRP A 504 2.69 -5.72 -6.68
N PHE A 505 3.73 -4.93 -6.96
CA PHE A 505 4.21 -4.74 -8.34
C PHE A 505 5.00 -5.92 -8.88
N SER A 506 5.57 -6.71 -7.97
CA SER A 506 6.39 -7.85 -8.32
C SER A 506 5.62 -9.17 -8.19
N ILE A 507 4.49 -9.18 -7.48
CA ILE A 507 3.59 -10.33 -7.30
C ILE A 507 2.26 -9.99 -7.97
N GLN A 508 2.27 -10.07 -9.29
CA GLN A 508 1.14 -9.84 -10.19
C GLN A 508 1.25 -10.84 -11.33
N ALA A 509 0.29 -10.94 -12.24
CA ALA A 509 0.32 -11.89 -13.35
C ALA A 509 1.64 -11.76 -14.15
N PRO A 510 2.27 -12.88 -14.54
CA PRO A 510 1.78 -14.27 -14.51
C PRO A 510 2.15 -15.07 -13.24
N GLN A 511 2.50 -14.40 -12.14
CA GLN A 511 2.83 -15.08 -10.89
C GLN A 511 1.61 -15.82 -10.35
N GLN A 512 1.86 -16.92 -9.65
CA GLN A 512 0.86 -17.67 -8.88
C GLN A 512 1.27 -17.69 -7.41
N LEU A 513 0.28 -17.74 -6.52
CA LEU A 513 0.48 -17.77 -5.08
C LEU A 513 0.13 -19.12 -4.49
N ILE A 514 0.98 -19.60 -3.58
CA ILE A 514 0.82 -20.86 -2.89
C ILE A 514 1.07 -20.61 -1.40
N VAL A 515 0.07 -20.92 -0.58
CA VAL A 515 0.19 -20.81 0.88
C VAL A 515 0.79 -22.11 1.42
N MET A 516 1.94 -21.99 2.06
CA MET A 516 2.69 -23.12 2.61
C MET A 516 2.19 -23.46 4.02
N HIS A 517 2.39 -24.70 4.43
CA HIS A 517 1.90 -25.23 5.72
C HIS A 517 2.47 -24.52 6.97
N ASP A 518 3.58 -23.80 6.84
CA ASP A 518 4.39 -23.25 7.93
C ASP A 518 4.26 -21.72 8.03
N GLY A 519 3.24 -21.15 7.37
CA GLY A 519 3.01 -19.72 7.40
C GLY A 519 3.86 -18.93 6.41
N HIS A 520 4.50 -19.58 5.44
CA HIS A 520 5.11 -18.87 4.31
C HIS A 520 4.15 -18.81 3.12
N VAL A 521 4.39 -17.85 2.23
CA VAL A 521 3.71 -17.74 0.94
C VAL A 521 4.78 -17.80 -0.14
N LEU A 522 4.60 -18.73 -1.08
CA LEU A 522 5.45 -18.87 -2.24
C LEU A 522 4.77 -18.19 -3.43
N ASP A 523 5.44 -17.23 -4.06
CA ASP A 523 5.09 -16.79 -5.41
C ASP A 523 6.01 -17.42 -6.43
N TRP A 524 5.48 -17.79 -7.60
CA TRP A 524 6.28 -18.30 -8.69
C TRP A 524 5.71 -17.93 -10.06
N ASN A 525 6.59 -17.78 -11.03
CA ASN A 525 6.26 -17.44 -12.42
C ASN A 525 6.43 -18.68 -13.29
N GLU A 526 5.32 -19.19 -13.84
CA GLU A 526 5.37 -20.41 -14.65
C GLU A 526 6.14 -20.26 -15.97
N LEU A 527 6.21 -19.05 -16.53
CA LEU A 527 6.89 -18.82 -17.80
C LEU A 527 8.41 -18.84 -17.64
N THR A 528 8.92 -18.36 -16.51
CA THR A 528 10.37 -18.24 -16.27
C THR A 528 10.91 -19.31 -15.32
N GLY A 529 10.07 -19.83 -14.43
CA GLY A 529 10.45 -20.68 -13.30
C GLY A 529 10.99 -19.89 -12.11
N ASP A 530 10.98 -18.55 -12.16
CA ASP A 530 11.42 -17.71 -11.03
C ASP A 530 10.43 -17.85 -9.87
N TRP A 531 10.96 -17.97 -8.65
CA TRP A 531 10.14 -18.11 -7.45
C TRP A 531 10.74 -17.33 -6.28
N ARG A 532 9.88 -16.93 -5.35
CA ARG A 532 10.26 -16.28 -4.09
C ARG A 532 9.39 -16.81 -2.97
N LEU A 533 10.04 -17.05 -1.84
CA LEU A 533 9.39 -17.44 -0.60
C LEU A 533 9.31 -16.21 0.32
N TRP A 534 8.12 -15.93 0.83
CA TRP A 534 7.83 -14.81 1.70
C TRP A 534 7.38 -15.31 3.05
N ARG A 535 7.78 -14.60 4.10
CA ARG A 535 7.16 -14.78 5.42
C ARG A 535 5.82 -14.07 5.40
N TYR A 536 4.74 -14.76 5.78
CA TYR A 536 3.48 -14.10 6.05
C TYR A 536 3.53 -13.45 7.44
N GLN A 537 3.18 -12.17 7.51
CA GLN A 537 2.98 -11.45 8.76
C GLN A 537 1.72 -10.62 8.59
N ALA A 538 0.84 -10.58 9.60
CA ALA A 538 -0.49 -10.04 9.38
C ALA A 538 -1.11 -9.45 10.63
#